data_AF-A0A2N1QKV8-F1
#
_entry.id   AF-A0A2N1QKV8-F1
#
_cell.length_a   1.000
_cell.length_b   1.000
_cell.length_c   1.000
_cell.angle_alpha   90.00
_cell.angle_beta   90.00
_cell.angle_gamma   90.00
#
_symmetry.space_group_name_H-M   'P 1'
#
loop_
_entity.id
_entity.type
_entity.pdbx_description
1 polymer ?
#
loop_
_entity_poly.entity_id
_entity_poly.type
_entity_poly.pdbx_seq_one_letter_code
_entity_poly.pdbx_strand_id
1 'polypeptide(L)'
;MRFKVFLAVFLLLFVLSGLSSAEIQSGIRLDRETARVEVGKSVVVHALPTGSGDVWWNSSDTSVADFVTASDGLSVTVRGWRTGTAVISV
;
A
#
# COMPACT_ATOMS: atom_id res chain seq x y z
N MET A 1 -14.66 7.52 -53.17
CA MET A 1 -15.08 6.60 -52.08
C MET A 1 -13.95 6.21 -51.13
N ARG A 2 -12.71 5.96 -51.60
CA ARG A 2 -11.62 5.45 -50.75
C ARG A 2 -11.12 6.41 -49.67
N PHE A 3 -11.12 7.73 -49.92
CA PHE A 3 -10.62 8.75 -48.96
C PHE A 3 -11.45 8.86 -47.66
N LYS A 4 -12.78 8.69 -47.75
CA LYS A 4 -13.67 8.69 -46.57
C LYS A 4 -13.39 7.51 -45.64
N VAL A 5 -13.01 6.37 -46.21
CA VAL A 5 -12.68 5.15 -45.45
C VAL A 5 -11.33 5.31 -44.74
N PHE A 6 -10.31 5.85 -45.42
CA PHE A 6 -9.01 6.13 -44.79
C PHE A 6 -9.11 7.14 -43.64
N LEU A 7 -9.94 8.19 -43.79
CA LEU A 7 -10.16 9.17 -42.73
C LEU A 7 -10.88 8.56 -41.52
N ALA A 8 -11.88 7.70 -41.75
CA ALA A 8 -12.60 7.02 -40.66
C ALA A 8 -11.70 6.05 -39.89
N VAL A 9 -10.84 5.30 -40.59
CA VAL A 9 -9.88 4.38 -39.97
C VAL A 9 -8.81 5.14 -39.17
N PHE A 10 -8.33 6.28 -39.69
CA PHE A 10 -7.37 7.12 -38.97
C PHE A 10 -7.98 7.72 -37.70
N LEU A 11 -9.23 8.18 -37.75
CA LEU A 11 -9.94 8.71 -36.58
C LEU A 11 -10.19 7.62 -35.52
N LEU A 12 -10.53 6.40 -35.95
CA LEU A 12 -10.71 5.26 -35.05
C LEU A 12 -9.41 4.88 -34.32
N LEU A 13 -8.27 4.89 -35.04
CA LEU A 13 -6.95 4.64 -34.45
C LEU A 13 -6.52 5.73 -33.47
N PHE A 14 -6.91 6.99 -33.72
CA PHE A 14 -6.62 8.11 -32.84
C PHE A 14 -7.44 8.07 -31.55
N VAL A 15 -8.71 7.60 -31.62
CA VAL A 15 -9.55 7.43 -30.43
C VAL A 15 -9.09 6.24 -29.58
N LEU A 16 -8.60 5.15 -30.20
CA LEU A 16 -8.09 3.99 -29.46
C LEU A 16 -6.77 4.26 -28.72
N SER A 17 -5.94 5.17 -29.24
CA SER A 17 -4.66 5.55 -28.61
C SER A 17 -4.81 6.60 -27.50
N GLY A 18 -6.01 7.15 -27.31
CA GLY A 18 -6.35 8.13 -26.27
C GLY A 18 -6.96 7.54 -24.99
N LEU A 19 -7.18 6.22 -24.92
CA LEU A 19 -7.51 5.58 -23.64
C LEU A 19 -6.23 5.52 -22.80
N SER A 20 -5.94 6.61 -22.09
CA SER A 20 -4.92 6.62 -21.04
C SER A 20 -5.30 5.56 -20.01
N SER A 21 -4.43 4.57 -19.81
CA SER A 21 -4.51 3.69 -18.65
C SER A 21 -4.55 4.57 -17.41
N ALA A 22 -5.68 4.59 -16.69
CA ALA A 22 -5.70 5.14 -15.35
C ALA A 22 -4.68 4.33 -14.54
N GLU A 23 -3.52 4.91 -14.27
CA GLU A 23 -2.52 4.33 -13.41
C GLU A 23 -3.18 4.17 -12.04
N ILE A 24 -3.50 2.94 -11.65
CA ILE A 24 -3.96 2.67 -10.30
C ILE A 24 -2.77 2.99 -9.40
N GLN A 25 -2.82 4.16 -8.75
CA GLN A 25 -1.83 4.54 -7.77
C GLN A 25 -2.03 3.65 -6.52
N SER A 26 -1.48 2.43 -6.56
CA SER A 26 -1.45 1.52 -5.42
C SER A 26 -0.36 2.00 -4.46
N GLY A 27 -0.76 2.65 -3.38
CA GLY A 27 0.12 3.01 -2.28
C GLY A 27 -0.50 2.55 -0.96
N ILE A 28 0.34 2.27 0.03
CA ILE A 28 -0.08 2.01 1.40
C ILE A 28 0.48 3.12 2.26
N ARG A 29 -0.38 3.78 3.04
CA ARG A 29 0.02 4.74 4.06
C ARG A 29 -0.22 4.15 5.44
N LEU A 30 0.63 4.47 6.41
CA LEU A 30 0.36 4.15 7.80
C LEU A 30 -0.40 5.32 8.45
N ASP A 31 -1.30 5.00 9.39
CA ASP A 31 -2.00 6.02 10.19
C ASP A 31 -1.06 6.84 11.08
N ARG A 32 0.14 6.31 11.33
CA ARG A 32 1.26 7.01 11.94
C ARG A 32 2.61 6.51 11.44
N GLU A 33 3.58 7.41 11.41
CA GLU A 33 4.94 7.13 10.97
C GLU A 33 5.86 6.73 12.13
N THR A 34 5.53 7.15 13.36
CA THR A 34 6.32 6.86 14.55
C THR A 34 5.44 6.59 15.76
N ALA A 35 5.95 5.79 16.70
CA ALA A 35 5.33 5.53 18.00
C ALA A 35 6.40 5.28 19.06
N ARG A 36 6.13 5.70 20.29
CA ARG A 36 6.89 5.27 21.46
C ARG A 36 6.06 4.24 22.20
N VAL A 37 6.65 3.07 22.43
CA VAL A 37 6.00 1.95 23.12
C VAL A 37 6.88 1.60 24.31
N GLU A 38 6.32 1.66 25.52
CA GLU A 38 7.03 1.18 26.71
C GLU A 38 7.25 -0.33 26.62
N VAL A 39 8.34 -0.83 27.21
CA VAL A 39 8.63 -2.27 27.24
C VAL A 39 7.48 -3.02 27.93
N GLY A 40 7.00 -4.09 27.30
CA GLY A 40 5.85 -4.87 27.75
C GLY A 40 4.49 -4.26 27.41
N LYS A 41 4.44 -3.13 26.69
CA LYS A 41 3.22 -2.51 26.17
C LYS A 41 3.08 -2.75 24.67
N SER A 42 1.91 -2.38 24.15
CA SER A 42 1.57 -2.53 22.75
C SER A 42 0.84 -1.31 22.21
N VAL A 43 0.86 -1.15 20.89
CA VAL A 43 0.12 -0.12 20.15
C VAL A 43 -0.44 -0.72 18.86
N VAL A 44 -1.62 -0.28 18.44
CA VAL A 44 -2.27 -0.76 17.20
C VAL A 44 -2.01 0.21 16.06
N VAL A 45 -1.34 -0.23 15.00
CA VAL A 45 -1.03 0.55 13.78
C VAL A 45 -1.93 0.09 12.64
N HIS A 46 -2.38 1.02 11.80
CA HIS A 46 -3.28 0.76 10.69
C HIS A 46 -2.64 1.10 9.35
N ALA A 47 -2.79 0.20 8.37
CA ALA A 47 -2.51 0.44 6.97
C ALA A 47 -3.75 1.03 6.28
N LEU A 48 -3.52 2.04 5.46
CA LEU A 48 -4.50 2.80 4.69
C LEU A 48 -4.16 2.65 3.20
N PRO A 49 -4.53 1.52 2.57
CA PRO A 49 -4.29 1.28 1.15
C PRO A 49 -5.18 2.19 0.28
N THR A 50 -4.62 2.73 -0.79
CA THR A 50 -5.37 3.54 -1.80
C THR A 50 -5.86 2.70 -2.98
N GLY A 51 -5.54 1.41 -3.00
CA GLY A 51 -5.92 0.47 -4.05
C GLY A 51 -6.25 -0.92 -3.50
N SER A 52 -6.53 -1.86 -4.39
CA SER A 52 -6.77 -3.27 -4.05
C SER A 52 -5.46 -4.05 -4.01
N GLY A 53 -5.30 -4.92 -3.02
CA GLY A 53 -4.16 -5.82 -2.89
C GLY A 53 -4.03 -6.36 -1.48
N ASP A 54 -3.12 -7.31 -1.31
CA ASP A 54 -2.78 -7.84 0.01
C ASP A 54 -1.74 -6.95 0.70
N VAL A 55 -1.84 -6.86 2.02
CA VAL A 55 -0.95 -6.05 2.87
C VAL A 55 0.01 -6.96 3.62
N TRP A 56 1.32 -6.75 3.45
CA TRP A 56 2.36 -7.61 3.99
C TRP A 56 3.24 -6.84 4.98
N TRP A 57 3.15 -7.20 6.25
CA TRP A 57 3.86 -6.51 7.32
C TRP A 57 5.24 -7.11 7.58
N ASN A 58 6.20 -6.27 7.96
CA ASN A 58 7.54 -6.67 8.35
C ASN A 58 8.07 -5.84 9.52
N SER A 59 8.92 -6.47 10.36
CA SER A 59 9.67 -5.79 11.42
C SER A 59 11.16 -5.93 11.12
N SER A 60 11.91 -4.82 11.21
CA SER A 60 13.36 -4.85 11.01
C SER A 60 14.12 -5.59 12.12
N ASP A 61 13.55 -5.67 13.32
CA ASP A 61 14.16 -6.36 14.47
C ASP A 61 13.07 -6.86 15.44
N THR A 62 12.75 -8.14 15.33
CA THR A 62 11.73 -8.82 16.16
C THR A 62 12.15 -8.99 17.62
N SER A 63 13.44 -8.86 17.94
CA SER A 63 13.92 -8.90 19.33
C SER A 63 13.63 -7.61 20.10
N VAL A 64 13.43 -6.50 19.37
CA VAL A 64 13.05 -5.20 19.92
C VAL A 64 11.54 -5.03 19.89
N ALA A 65 10.92 -5.26 18.72
CA ALA A 65 9.47 -5.21 18.57
C ALA A 65 8.97 -6.21 17.52
N ASP A 66 7.92 -6.95 17.87
CA ASP A 66 7.18 -7.79 16.93
C ASP A 66 5.75 -7.26 16.76
N PHE A 67 4.96 -7.99 15.98
CA PHE A 67 3.56 -7.67 15.82
C PHE A 67 2.70 -8.93 15.63
N VAL A 68 1.40 -8.75 15.86
CA VAL A 68 0.36 -9.71 15.48
C VAL A 68 -0.59 -9.00 14.53
N THR A 69 -0.78 -9.58 13.35
CA THR A 69 -1.71 -9.07 12.34
C THR A 69 -3.15 -9.39 12.74
N ALA A 70 -4.03 -8.40 12.64
CA ALA A 70 -5.45 -8.58 12.83
C ALA A 70 -6.05 -9.40 11.68
N SER A 71 -7.26 -9.92 11.88
CA SER A 71 -7.95 -10.73 10.87
C SER A 71 -8.28 -9.97 9.58
N ASP A 72 -8.28 -8.64 9.62
CA ASP A 72 -8.50 -7.78 8.46
C ASP A 72 -7.27 -7.65 7.55
N GLY A 73 -6.08 -8.05 8.02
CA GLY A 73 -4.79 -7.84 7.32
C GLY A 73 -4.32 -6.37 7.28
N LEU A 74 -5.19 -5.42 7.64
CA LEU A 74 -4.96 -3.98 7.55
C LEU A 74 -4.45 -3.39 8.86
N SER A 75 -4.56 -4.11 9.96
CA SER A 75 -4.11 -3.63 11.28
C SER A 75 -3.10 -4.59 11.90
N VAL A 76 -2.11 -4.04 12.61
CA VAL A 76 -1.18 -4.83 13.43
C VAL A 76 -1.14 -4.31 14.85
N THR A 77 -1.10 -5.21 15.82
CA THR A 77 -0.75 -4.87 17.20
C THR A 77 0.75 -5.05 17.38
N VAL A 78 1.49 -3.94 17.44
CA VAL A 78 2.94 -3.91 17.65
C VAL A 78 3.23 -4.00 19.15
N ARG A 79 4.16 -4.88 19.55
CA ARG A 79 4.53 -5.12 20.96
C ARG A 79 6.00 -4.81 21.16
N GLY A 80 6.31 -4.04 22.21
CA GLY A 80 7.69 -3.70 22.56
C GLY A 80 8.28 -4.69 23.57
N TRP A 81 9.37 -5.37 23.22
CA TRP A 81 10.03 -6.37 24.06
C TRP A 81 11.30 -5.88 24.74
N ARG A 82 12.03 -4.99 24.06
CA ARG A 82 13.30 -4.47 24.55
C ARG A 82 13.44 -2.99 24.22
N THR A 83 14.23 -2.29 25.00
CA THR A 83 14.68 -0.93 24.65
C THR A 83 15.45 -0.95 23.33
N GLY A 84 15.06 -0.11 22.39
CA GLY A 84 15.68 -0.01 21.07
C GLY A 84 14.75 0.67 20.07
N THR A 85 15.12 0.62 18.80
CA THR A 85 14.31 1.09 17.69
C THR A 85 14.14 -0.04 16.70
N ALA A 86 12.90 -0.34 16.33
CA ALA A 86 12.55 -1.23 15.22
C ALA A 86 11.68 -0.46 14.22
N VAL A 87 11.85 -0.77 12.94
CA VAL A 87 11.03 -0.23 11.85
C VAL A 87 9.96 -1.25 11.51
N ILE A 88 8.70 -0.84 11.59
CA ILE A 88 7.56 -1.61 11.10
C ILE A 88 7.23 -1.10 9.70
N SER A 89 7.26 -1.98 8.70
CA SER A 89 7.00 -1.64 7.30
C SER A 89 5.85 -2.46 6.73
N VAL A 90 5.27 -1.94 5.66
CA VAL A 90 4.11 -2.49 4.93
C VAL A 90 4.30 -2.32 3.43
#